data_AF-A0A4U5PDF8-F1
#
_entry.id   AF-A0A4U5PDF8-F1
#
_cell.length_a   1.000
_cell.length_b   1.000
_cell.length_c   1.000
_cell.angle_alpha   90.00
_cell.angle_beta   90.00
_cell.angle_gamma   90.00
#
_symmetry.space_group_name_H-M   'P 1'
#
loop_
_entity.id
_entity.type
_entity.pdbx_description
1 polymer ?
#
loop_
_entity_poly.entity_id
_entity_poly.type
_entity_poly.pdbx_seq_one_letter_code
_entity_poly.pdbx_strand_id
1 'polypeptide(L)'
;MILRAFLCKNLRTLRRLFECYISLILEYGSVLWCPYTNKHIDKKIETVQKKFITFIFFRSKGSSPSYVIALERLSVRSLVQRRLVAKLRLVHKFFNGKVANPPNFLFTLPLPILVRNQDHCFVYTR
;
A
#
# COMPACT_ATOMS: atom_id res chain seq x y z
N MET A 1 12.22 -8.39 10.04
CA MET A 1 13.09 -7.32 10.56
C MET A 1 12.33 -6.41 11.54
N ILE A 2 11.23 -5.75 11.15
CA ILE A 2 10.48 -4.85 12.07
C ILE A 2 9.87 -5.54 13.31
N LEU A 3 9.30 -6.74 13.16
CA LEU A 3 8.63 -7.46 14.25
C LEU A 3 9.60 -8.09 15.28
N ARG A 4 10.89 -8.15 14.95
CA ARG A 4 11.95 -8.55 15.89
C ARG A 4 12.37 -7.39 16.79
N ALA A 5 12.21 -6.14 16.33
CA ALA A 5 12.56 -4.96 17.11
C ALA A 5 11.57 -4.67 18.26
N PHE A 6 10.30 -5.06 18.10
CA PHE A 6 9.27 -4.81 19.12
C PHE A 6 8.91 -6.10 19.85
N LEU A 7 9.07 -6.15 21.18
CA LEU A 7 8.73 -7.33 22.01
C LEU A 7 7.21 -7.48 22.26
N CYS A 8 6.41 -6.47 21.94
CA CYS A 8 4.99 -6.38 22.30
C CYS A 8 4.13 -7.53 21.75
N LYS A 9 3.19 -8.03 22.59
CA LYS A 9 2.15 -9.01 22.21
C LYS A 9 0.74 -8.41 22.12
N ASN A 10 0.56 -7.16 22.54
CA ASN A 10 -0.74 -6.50 22.54
C ASN A 10 -1.20 -6.22 21.09
N LEU A 11 -2.36 -6.76 20.72
CA LEU A 11 -2.97 -6.61 19.40
C LEU A 11 -3.15 -5.15 19.01
N ARG A 12 -3.52 -4.29 19.97
CA ARG A 12 -3.81 -2.86 19.73
C ARG A 12 -2.55 -2.09 19.35
N THR A 13 -1.43 -2.38 20.01
CA THR A 13 -0.13 -1.78 19.72
C THR A 13 0.42 -2.25 18.38
N LEU A 14 0.30 -3.56 18.10
CA LEU A 14 0.73 -4.13 16.81
C LEU A 14 -0.08 -3.60 15.63
N ARG A 15 -1.39 -3.36 15.83
CA ARG A 15 -2.24 -2.69 14.85
C ARG A 15 -1.76 -1.26 14.60
N ARG A 16 -1.51 -0.46 15.64
CA ARG A 16 -1.00 0.91 15.46
C ARG A 16 0.33 0.93 14.72
N LEU A 17 1.22 -0.02 15.02
CA LEU A 17 2.48 -0.18 14.30
C LEU A 17 2.26 -0.47 12.81
N PHE A 18 1.28 -1.31 12.48
CA PHE A 18 0.89 -1.56 11.08
C PHE A 18 0.41 -0.27 10.39
N GLU A 19 -0.44 0.51 11.06
CA GLU A 19 -1.00 1.76 10.53
C GLU A 19 0.07 2.85 10.36
N CYS A 20 0.98 3.02 11.32
CA CYS A 20 1.96 4.11 11.26
C CYS A 20 3.18 3.80 10.38
N TYR A 21 3.60 2.54 10.28
CA TYR A 21 4.84 2.19 9.58
C TYR A 21 4.56 1.53 8.22
N ILE A 22 3.88 0.38 8.25
CA ILE A 22 3.72 -0.46 7.04
C ILE A 22 2.76 0.19 6.06
N SER A 23 1.64 0.70 6.57
CA SER A 23 0.67 1.39 5.74
C SER A 23 1.28 2.61 5.08
N LEU A 24 2.10 3.37 5.79
CA LEU A 24 2.81 4.53 5.25
C LEU A 24 3.73 4.15 4.08
N ILE A 25 4.54 3.10 4.25
CA ILE A 25 5.46 2.60 3.21
C ILE A 25 4.68 2.11 1.98
N LEU A 26 3.58 1.39 2.18
CA LEU A 26 2.77 0.85 1.09
C LEU A 26 1.95 1.93 0.36
N GLU A 27 1.65 3.03 1.04
CA GLU A 27 0.83 4.14 0.52
C GLU A 27 1.68 5.25 -0.11
N TYR A 28 2.91 5.51 0.35
CA TYR A 28 3.77 6.60 -0.13
C TYR A 28 3.93 6.61 -1.66
N GLY A 29 4.24 5.45 -2.25
CA GLY A 29 4.38 5.32 -3.71
C GLY A 29 3.09 4.96 -4.46
N SER A 30 1.96 4.77 -3.77
CA SER A 30 0.76 4.18 -4.38
C SER A 30 0.05 5.08 -5.39
N VAL A 31 0.26 6.39 -5.28
CA VAL A 31 -0.33 7.39 -6.15
C VAL A 31 0.47 7.53 -7.46
N LEU A 32 1.80 7.49 -7.34
CA LEU A 32 2.71 7.58 -8.49
C LEU A 32 2.75 6.28 -9.30
N TRP A 33 2.71 5.14 -8.61
CA TRP A 33 2.80 3.83 -9.24
C TRP A 33 1.53 3.02 -9.00
N CYS A 34 0.68 2.97 -10.03
CA CYS A 34 -0.53 2.16 -10.09
C CYS A 34 -0.34 1.03 -11.10
N PRO A 35 -0.04 -0.21 -10.66
CA PRO A 35 0.08 -1.32 -11.59
C PRO A 35 -1.27 -1.55 -12.27
N TYR A 36 -1.27 -1.72 -13.59
CA TYR A 36 -2.50 -1.99 -14.36
C TYR A 36 -2.94 -3.46 -14.27
N THR A 37 -2.03 -4.37 -13.91
CA THR A 37 -2.33 -5.80 -13.83
C THR A 37 -2.62 -6.22 -12.38
N ASN A 38 -3.79 -6.84 -12.16
CA ASN A 38 -4.22 -7.42 -10.88
C ASN A 38 -3.17 -8.37 -10.28
N LYS A 39 -2.45 -9.12 -11.11
CA LYS A 39 -1.36 -10.02 -10.67
C LYS A 39 -0.28 -9.31 -9.84
N HIS A 40 0.10 -8.08 -10.17
CA HIS A 40 1.13 -7.36 -9.44
C HIS A 40 0.59 -6.76 -8.13
N ILE A 41 -0.63 -6.24 -8.15
CA ILE A 41 -1.29 -5.66 -6.98
C ILE A 41 -1.59 -6.76 -5.95
N ASP A 42 -2.31 -7.79 -6.37
CA ASP A 42 -2.89 -8.80 -5.47
C ASP A 42 -1.87 -9.83 -4.99
N LYS A 43 -0.85 -10.16 -5.80
CA LYS A 43 0.14 -11.17 -5.41
C LYS A 43 1.39 -10.60 -4.76
N LYS A 44 1.91 -9.44 -5.17
CA LYS A 44 3.20 -8.95 -4.62
C LYS A 44 3.02 -7.96 -3.47
N ILE A 45 1.98 -7.14 -3.51
CA ILE A 45 1.87 -6.03 -2.57
C ILE A 45 0.91 -6.40 -1.44
N GLU A 46 -0.24 -7.02 -1.76
CA GLU A 46 -1.16 -7.54 -0.74
C GLU A 46 -0.50 -8.63 0.12
N THR A 47 0.48 -9.38 -0.42
CA THR A 47 1.22 -10.38 0.35
C THR A 47 2.05 -9.78 1.48
N VAL A 48 2.51 -8.53 1.37
CA VAL A 48 3.17 -7.83 2.47
C VAL A 48 2.18 -7.60 3.62
N GLN A 49 0.97 -7.11 3.29
CA GLN A 49 -0.11 -6.93 4.27
C GLN A 49 -0.53 -8.27 4.89
N LYS A 50 -0.77 -9.30 4.06
CA LYS A 50 -1.11 -10.67 4.52
C LYS A 50 -0.07 -11.22 5.48
N LYS A 51 1.21 -11.17 5.11
CA LYS A 51 2.31 -11.63 5.97
C LYS A 51 2.27 -10.93 7.32
N PHE A 52 2.14 -9.60 7.33
CA PHE A 52 2.11 -8.86 8.59
C PHE A 52 0.92 -9.23 9.46
N ILE A 53 -0.27 -9.35 8.89
CA ILE A 53 -1.49 -9.73 9.61
C ILE A 53 -1.36 -11.15 10.17
N THR A 54 -0.89 -12.11 9.37
CA THR A 54 -0.61 -13.47 9.83
C THR A 54 0.35 -13.47 11.01
N PHE A 55 1.42 -12.68 10.94
CA PHE A 55 2.36 -12.56 12.05
C PHE A 55 1.74 -11.94 13.31
N ILE A 56 0.92 -10.90 13.18
CA ILE A 56 0.22 -10.29 14.33
C ILE A 56 -0.62 -11.34 15.05
N PHE A 57 -1.41 -12.11 14.30
CA PHE A 57 -2.29 -13.13 14.88
C PHE A 57 -1.50 -14.30 15.47
N PHE A 58 -0.45 -14.77 14.79
CA PHE A 58 0.43 -15.82 15.31
C PHE A 58 1.09 -15.39 16.63
N ARG A 59 1.55 -14.14 16.71
CA ARG A 59 2.17 -13.56 17.91
C ARG A 59 1.19 -13.38 19.06
N SER A 60 -0.04 -12.98 18.77
CA SER A 60 -1.06 -12.63 19.77
C SER A 60 -1.88 -13.84 20.24
N LYS A 61 -2.17 -14.80 19.36
CA LYS A 61 -3.12 -15.90 19.61
C LYS A 61 -2.60 -17.29 19.21
N GLY A 62 -1.37 -17.40 18.70
CA GLY A 62 -0.78 -18.68 18.28
C GLY A 62 -1.34 -19.26 16.97
N SER A 63 -2.46 -18.73 16.46
CA SER A 63 -3.07 -19.15 15.20
C SER A 63 -3.55 -17.94 14.37
N SER A 64 -3.46 -18.05 13.05
CA SER A 64 -3.95 -17.03 12.12
C SER A 64 -5.30 -17.48 11.52
N PRO A 65 -6.37 -16.70 11.67
CA PRO A 65 -7.61 -16.95 10.93
C PRO A 65 -7.41 -16.65 9.43
N SER A 66 -8.42 -16.96 8.61
CA SER A 66 -8.49 -16.53 7.21
C SER A 66 -8.26 -15.02 7.10
N TYR A 67 -7.59 -14.59 6.02
CA TYR A 67 -7.19 -13.19 5.82
C TYR A 67 -8.36 -12.20 5.94
N VAL A 68 -9.53 -12.54 5.40
CA VAL A 68 -10.72 -11.69 5.44
C VAL A 68 -11.18 -11.47 6.88
N ILE A 69 -11.31 -12.56 7.63
CA ILE A 69 -11.69 -12.54 9.06
C ILE A 69 -10.61 -11.80 9.88
N ALA A 70 -9.35 -11.97 9.53
CA ALA A 70 -8.22 -11.30 10.18
C ALA A 70 -8.30 -9.77 10.01
N LEU A 71 -8.66 -9.30 8.82
CA LEU A 71 -8.88 -7.88 8.53
C LEU A 71 -10.05 -7.31 9.33
N GLU A 72 -11.19 -8.01 9.36
CA GLU A 72 -12.37 -7.60 10.12
C GLU A 72 -12.07 -7.47 11.62
N ARG A 73 -11.40 -8.47 12.19
CA ARG A 73 -10.99 -8.49 13.60
C ARG A 73 -10.00 -7.37 13.96
N LEU A 74 -9.14 -6.97 13.04
CA LEU A 74 -8.23 -5.83 13.22
C LEU A 74 -8.88 -4.48 12.86
N SER A 75 -10.07 -4.50 12.24
CA SER A 75 -10.75 -3.35 11.65
C SER A 75 -9.86 -2.60 10.64
N VAL A 76 -9.08 -3.35 9.85
CA VAL A 76 -8.14 -2.83 8.86
C VAL A 76 -8.70 -3.05 7.46
N ARG A 77 -8.61 -2.01 6.61
CA ARG A 77 -9.04 -2.08 5.20
C ARG A 77 -8.01 -2.83 4.33
N SER A 78 -8.48 -3.46 3.26
CA SER A 78 -7.57 -4.06 2.27
C SER A 78 -6.70 -2.99 1.62
N LEU A 79 -5.53 -3.38 1.09
CA LEU A 79 -4.66 -2.41 0.45
C LEU A 79 -5.30 -1.80 -0.79
N VAL A 80 -6.04 -2.61 -1.55
CA VAL A 80 -6.79 -2.18 -2.73
C VAL A 80 -7.74 -1.03 -2.40
N GLN A 81 -8.53 -1.18 -1.32
CA GLN A 81 -9.45 -0.14 -0.87
C GLN A 81 -8.72 1.13 -0.43
N ARG A 82 -7.62 1.00 0.33
CA ARG A 82 -6.86 2.17 0.80
C ARG A 82 -6.24 2.95 -0.37
N ARG A 83 -5.73 2.24 -1.37
CA ARG A 83 -5.18 2.83 -2.59
C ARG A 83 -6.24 3.51 -3.43
N LEU A 84 -7.43 2.91 -3.55
CA LEU A 84 -8.55 3.55 -4.23
C LEU A 84 -8.90 4.89 -3.57
N VAL A 85 -8.99 4.93 -2.24
CA VAL A 85 -9.23 6.17 -1.49
C VAL A 85 -8.11 7.19 -1.71
N ALA A 86 -6.84 6.76 -1.72
CA ALA A 86 -5.71 7.65 -1.99
C ALA A 86 -5.78 8.28 -3.40
N LYS A 87 -6.14 7.49 -4.41
CA LYS A 87 -6.37 8.00 -5.78
C LYS A 87 -7.52 8.99 -5.84
N LEU A 88 -8.67 8.66 -5.24
CA LEU A 88 -9.82 9.56 -5.21
C LEU A 88 -9.50 10.88 -4.51
N ARG A 89 -8.75 10.83 -3.40
CA ARG A 89 -8.27 12.04 -2.71
C ARG A 89 -7.36 12.88 -3.59
N LEU A 90 -6.46 12.26 -4.36
CA LEU A 90 -5.60 12.96 -5.30
C LEU A 90 -6.45 13.67 -6.37
N VAL A 91 -7.36 12.94 -7.02
CA VAL A 91 -8.27 13.47 -8.06
C VAL A 91 -9.06 14.67 -7.51
N HIS A 92 -9.64 14.54 -6.32
CA HIS A 92 -10.35 15.63 -5.66
C HIS A 92 -9.45 16.85 -5.38
N LYS A 93 -8.18 16.65 -5.01
CA LYS A 93 -7.23 17.76 -4.82
C LYS A 93 -6.92 18.48 -6.13
N PHE A 94 -6.84 17.76 -7.25
CA PHE A 94 -6.64 18.36 -8.58
C PHE A 94 -7.83 19.21 -9.00
N PHE A 95 -9.06 18.68 -8.90
CA PHE A 95 -10.26 19.43 -9.26
C PHE A 95 -10.48 20.69 -8.41
N ASN A 96 -10.06 20.66 -7.14
CA ASN A 96 -10.20 21.79 -6.23
C ASN A 96 -8.98 22.73 -6.21
N GLY A 97 -8.04 22.60 -7.14
CA GLY A 97 -6.87 23.49 -7.23
C GLY A 97 -5.95 23.43 -6.01
N LYS A 98 -6.00 22.37 -5.21
CA LYS A 98 -5.18 22.19 -3.99
C LYS A 98 -3.80 21.59 -4.28
N VAL A 99 -3.43 21.48 -5.56
CA VAL A 99 -2.13 21.00 -6.04
C VAL A 99 -1.55 22.10 -6.93
N ALA A 100 -0.29 22.45 -6.71
CA ALA A 100 0.39 23.54 -7.40
C ALA A 100 0.56 23.30 -8.92
N ASN A 101 0.52 22.03 -9.36
CA ASN A 101 0.72 21.66 -10.74
C ASN A 101 -0.63 21.57 -11.47
N PRO A 102 -0.76 22.14 -12.68
CA PRO A 102 -2.00 22.12 -13.43
C PRO A 102 -2.44 20.68 -13.77
N PRO A 103 -3.76 20.41 -13.86
CA PRO A 103 -4.30 19.08 -14.17
C PRO A 103 -3.70 18.45 -15.44
N ASN A 104 -3.33 19.30 -16.40
CA ASN A 104 -2.72 18.91 -17.66
C ASN A 104 -1.45 18.09 -17.48
N PHE A 105 -0.69 18.33 -16.40
CA PHE A 105 0.56 17.62 -16.10
C PHE A 105 0.34 16.11 -15.86
N LEU A 106 -0.85 15.71 -15.39
CA LEU A 106 -1.19 14.29 -15.23
C LEU A 106 -1.42 13.58 -16.56
N PHE A 107 -1.93 14.30 -17.56
CA PHE A 107 -2.27 13.76 -18.88
C PHE A 107 -1.11 13.92 -19.89
N THR A 108 -0.15 14.81 -19.61
CA THR A 108 1.06 15.01 -20.42
C THR A 108 2.29 14.30 -19.88
N LEU A 109 2.21 13.66 -18.69
CA LEU A 109 3.24 12.68 -18.32
C LEU A 109 3.33 11.68 -19.48
N PRO A 110 4.51 11.44 -20.06
CA PRO A 110 4.66 10.32 -20.96
C PRO A 110 4.35 9.10 -20.08
N LEU A 111 3.13 8.57 -20.22
CA LEU A 111 2.81 7.27 -19.69
C LEU A 111 3.93 6.40 -20.24
N PRO A 112 4.77 5.77 -19.39
CA PRO A 112 5.75 4.85 -19.92
C PRO A 112 4.94 3.88 -20.73
N ILE A 113 5.10 3.98 -22.06
CA ILE A 113 4.54 3.06 -23.03
C ILE A 113 4.91 1.72 -22.42
N LEU A 114 3.91 0.91 -22.12
CA LEU A 114 4.07 -0.35 -21.42
C LEU A 114 4.87 -1.29 -22.32
N VAL A 115 6.17 -1.04 -22.41
CA VAL A 115 7.16 -1.93 -22.99
C VAL A 115 7.35 -3.00 -21.95
N ARG A 116 6.55 -4.04 -22.17
CA ARG A 116 6.69 -5.37 -21.61
C ARG A 116 8.14 -5.83 -21.79
N ASN A 117 8.98 -5.65 -20.78
CA ASN A 117 9.94 -6.64 -20.28
C ASN A 117 10.87 -6.02 -19.22
N GLN A 118 11.03 -6.79 -18.15
CA GLN A 118 12.25 -7.02 -17.36
C GLN A 118 13.26 -5.88 -17.19
N ASP A 119 13.51 -5.62 -15.90
CA ASP A 119 14.83 -5.35 -15.35
C ASP A 119 15.47 -3.98 -15.64
N HIS A 120 15.42 -3.14 -14.59
CA HIS A 120 16.34 -2.06 -14.28
C HIS A 120 16.25 -0.72 -15.06
N CYS A 121 16.70 0.31 -14.31
CA CYS A 121 16.97 1.71 -14.69
C CYS A 121 15.79 2.68 -14.85
N PHE A 122 15.38 3.28 -13.72
CA PHE A 122 15.02 4.70 -13.74
C PHE A 122 16.31 5.52 -13.63
N VAL A 123 16.78 6.06 -14.76
CA VAL A 123 17.73 7.19 -14.75
C VAL A 123 16.96 8.39 -15.28
N TYR A 124 16.67 9.35 -14.39
CA TYR A 124 16.33 10.71 -14.78
C TYR A 124 17.62 11.53 -14.68
N THR A 125 18.20 11.87 -15.82
CA THR A 125 19.09 13.03 -15.92
C THR A 125 18.50 13.98 -16.95
N ARG A 126 18.44 15.25 -16.56
CA ARG A 126 18.09 16.41 -17.38
C ARG A 126 18.96 16.48 -18.63
#